data_AF-A0A8B6DNP8-F1
#
_entry.id   AF-A0A8B6DNP8-F1
#
_cell.length_a   1.000
_cell.length_b   1.000
_cell.length_c   1.000
_cell.angle_alpha   90.00
_cell.angle_beta   90.00
_cell.angle_gamma   90.00
#
_symmetry.space_group_name_H-M   'P 1'
#
loop_
_entity.id
_entity.type
_entity.pdbx_description
1 polymer ?
#
loop_
_entity_poly.entity_id
_entity_poly.type
_entity_poly.pdbx_seq_one_letter_code
_entity_poly.pdbx_strand_id
1 'polypeptide(L)'
;MENLRKRTDIKLLSDQSKARKLISKPTFHAFKIFNENLVAVHMLKQRLYLNRPIYVGFAILDLSKTLMYDFHYNYMKNKYGPKAKLLFTDTDSLCYTVSTNDIYQDMMEDNHLFDTSEYDPNHPLHSTLNKKVLGKMKDETHGIPIQEFVGLKSKMYSLIYEENKQLCEKKTAKGIKKSVIKHDTRHEHYKQCLFNKEIHMSTMTQIRSYDHKLYNISINKLGLSPYDDKRYLLDDGIQSLAYGHWRI
;
A
#
# COMPACT_ATOMS: atom_id res chain seq x y z
N MET A 1 4.85 11.46 -9.48
CA MET A 1 5.24 12.55 -10.41
C MET A 1 5.64 13.77 -9.59
N GLU A 2 6.69 14.49 -9.98
CA GLU A 2 7.17 15.68 -9.25
C GLU A 2 6.11 16.79 -9.26
N ASN A 3 5.81 17.36 -8.08
CA ASN A 3 5.00 18.56 -7.99
C ASN A 3 5.91 19.80 -8.10
N LEU A 4 6.00 20.39 -9.29
CA LEU A 4 6.84 21.56 -9.56
C LEU A 4 6.49 22.79 -8.71
N ARG A 5 5.25 22.89 -8.20
CA ARG A 5 4.85 23.98 -7.31
C ARG A 5 5.52 23.92 -5.94
N LYS A 6 6.05 22.76 -5.55
CA LYS A 6 6.85 22.60 -4.32
C LYS A 6 8.32 22.98 -4.51
N ARG A 7 8.76 23.33 -5.72
CA ARG A 7 10.14 23.78 -5.95
C ARG A 7 10.37 25.13 -5.28
N THR A 8 11.51 25.24 -4.62
CA THR A 8 11.98 26.47 -3.98
C THR A 8 13.37 26.79 -4.51
N ASP A 9 13.70 28.07 -4.61
CA ASP A 9 15.06 28.54 -4.84
C ASP A 9 15.79 28.64 -3.52
N ILE A 10 16.83 27.82 -3.31
CA ILE A 10 17.66 27.87 -2.11
C ILE A 10 18.93 28.65 -2.43
N LYS A 11 19.24 29.66 -1.61
CA LYS A 11 20.49 30.41 -1.66
C LYS A 11 21.27 30.14 -0.38
N LEU A 12 22.47 29.58 -0.52
CA LEU A 12 23.42 29.41 0.58
C LEU A 12 24.30 30.65 0.66
N LEU A 13 24.35 31.27 1.85
CA LEU A 13 25.05 32.53 2.09
C LEU A 13 25.88 32.46 3.36
N SER A 14 27.04 33.09 3.34
CA SER A 14 27.90 33.34 4.51
C SER A 14 27.93 34.82 4.92
N ASP A 15 27.24 35.68 4.17
CA ASP A 15 27.25 37.14 4.36
C ASP A 15 25.88 37.64 4.85
N GLN A 16 25.88 38.32 5.99
CA GLN A 16 24.67 38.81 6.65
C GLN A 16 23.94 39.89 5.84
N SER A 17 24.67 40.77 5.15
CA SER A 17 24.09 41.84 4.34
C SER A 17 23.32 41.28 3.14
N LYS A 18 23.92 40.31 2.43
CA LYS A 18 23.28 39.57 1.34
C LYS A 18 22.05 38.80 1.83
N ALA A 19 22.11 38.19 3.02
CA ALA A 19 20.98 37.48 3.60
C ALA A 19 19.81 38.42 3.89
N ARG A 20 20.05 39.58 4.53
CA ARG A 20 19.03 40.61 4.79
C ARG A 20 18.37 41.10 3.50
N LYS A 21 19.16 41.29 2.44
CA LYS A 21 18.65 41.69 1.11
C LYS A 21 17.74 40.63 0.47
N LEU A 22 17.94 39.34 0.73
CA LEU A 22 17.03 38.29 0.25
C LEU A 22 15.78 38.18 1.11
N ILE A 23 15.90 38.31 2.42
CA ILE A 23 14.77 38.26 3.37
C ILE A 23 13.76 39.38 3.10
N SER A 24 14.22 40.56 2.67
CA SER A 24 13.33 41.68 2.33
C SER A 24 12.57 41.51 1.00
N LYS A 25 12.86 40.47 0.21
CA LYS A 25 12.14 40.24 -1.05
C LYS A 25 10.79 39.60 -0.79
N PRO A 26 9.75 39.93 -1.58
CA PRO A 26 8.41 39.32 -1.45
C PRO A 26 8.40 37.81 -1.74
N THR A 27 9.45 37.29 -2.40
CA THR A 27 9.60 35.85 -2.64
C THR A 27 10.24 35.12 -1.47
N PHE A 28 10.62 35.79 -0.39
CA PHE A 28 11.17 35.13 0.78
C PHE A 28 10.12 34.19 1.40
N HIS A 29 10.53 32.97 1.74
CA HIS A 29 9.66 31.98 2.36
C HIS A 29 10.13 31.60 3.76
N ALA A 30 11.40 31.23 3.90
CA ALA A 30 11.99 30.81 5.16
C ALA A 30 13.52 30.93 5.10
N PHE A 31 14.20 30.82 6.23
CA PHE A 31 15.63 30.58 6.28
C PHE A 31 15.96 29.47 7.27
N LYS A 32 17.11 28.81 7.08
CA LYS A 32 17.68 27.83 8.01
C LYS A 32 19.14 28.17 8.24
N ILE A 33 19.50 28.42 9.49
CA ILE A 33 20.89 28.63 9.90
C ILE A 33 21.51 27.23 10.12
N PHE A 34 22.63 26.96 9.48
CA PHE A 34 23.38 25.70 9.68
C PHE A 34 24.48 25.87 10.71
N ASN A 35 25.16 27.02 10.68
CA ASN A 35 26.16 27.44 11.65
C ASN A 35 26.34 28.97 11.54
N GLU A 36 27.24 29.53 12.34
CA GLU A 36 27.53 30.97 12.40
C GLU A 36 27.91 31.59 11.03
N ASN A 37 28.48 30.78 10.13
CA ASN A 37 29.00 31.22 8.84
C ASN A 37 28.14 30.77 7.64
N LEU A 38 27.01 30.09 7.86
CA LEU A 38 26.22 29.53 6.77
C LEU A 38 24.72 29.54 7.07
N VAL A 39 23.97 30.25 6.22
CA VAL A 39 22.51 30.27 6.20
C VAL A 39 21.97 29.87 4.82
N ALA A 40 20.96 29.01 4.80
CA ALA A 40 20.10 28.80 3.63
C ALA A 40 18.93 29.77 3.69
N VAL A 41 18.70 30.54 2.63
CA VAL A 41 17.48 31.33 2.42
C VAL A 41 16.65 30.64 1.34
N HIS A 42 15.43 30.28 1.71
CA HIS A 42 14.43 29.62 0.86
C HIS A 42 13.55 30.69 0.23
N MET A 43 13.50 30.70 -1.09
CA MET A 43 12.76 31.68 -1.90
C MET A 43 11.73 30.96 -2.78
N LEU A 44 10.53 31.51 -2.87
CA LEU A 44 9.50 31.05 -3.79
C LEU A 44 9.96 31.23 -5.25
N LYS A 45 9.67 30.24 -6.09
CA LYS A 45 9.87 30.30 -7.53
C LYS A 45 8.85 31.27 -8.16
N GLN A 46 9.33 32.36 -8.75
CA GLN A 46 8.47 33.38 -9.39
C GLN A 46 7.78 32.88 -10.66
N ARG A 47 8.47 32.02 -11.42
CA ARG A 47 7.97 31.44 -12.67
C ARG A 47 8.17 29.94 -12.62
N LEU A 48 7.14 29.20 -13.00
CA LEU A 48 7.15 27.74 -13.06
C LEU A 48 6.68 27.31 -14.44
N TYR A 49 7.47 26.47 -15.10
CA TYR A 49 7.08 25.85 -16.35
C TYR A 49 6.48 24.47 -16.05
N LEU A 50 5.17 24.32 -16.24
CA LEU A 50 4.44 23.08 -15.91
C LEU A 50 4.64 22.01 -17.00
N ASN A 51 5.80 21.38 -17.01
CA ASN A 51 6.19 20.35 -17.97
C ASN A 51 6.14 18.93 -17.39
N ARG A 52 5.25 18.69 -16.42
CA ARG A 52 5.00 17.35 -15.88
C ARG A 52 3.61 16.91 -16.33
N PRO A 53 3.47 15.71 -16.92
CA PRO A 53 2.19 15.22 -17.43
C PRO A 53 1.29 14.71 -16.29
N ILE A 54 1.06 15.54 -15.25
CA ILE A 54 0.33 15.16 -14.04
C ILE A 54 -1.09 14.72 -14.37
N TYR A 55 -1.73 15.41 -15.32
CA TYR A 55 -3.08 15.08 -15.81
C TYR A 55 -3.13 13.71 -16.48
N VAL A 56 -2.09 13.30 -17.22
CA VAL A 56 -2.00 11.96 -17.81
C VAL A 56 -1.93 10.91 -16.69
N GLY A 57 -1.11 11.15 -15.66
CA GLY A 57 -1.03 10.24 -14.52
C GLY A 57 -2.36 10.08 -13.77
N PHE A 58 -3.12 11.16 -13.64
CA PHE A 58 -4.47 11.12 -13.06
C PHE A 58 -5.43 10.30 -13.92
N ALA A 59 -5.47 10.55 -15.23
CA ALA A 59 -6.33 9.82 -16.16
C ALA A 59 -6.01 8.31 -16.16
N ILE A 60 -4.72 7.94 -16.17
CA ILE A 60 -4.30 6.53 -16.08
C ILE A 60 -4.76 5.91 -14.77
N LEU A 61 -4.63 6.61 -13.63
CA LEU A 61 -5.07 6.10 -12.34
C LEU A 61 -6.59 5.85 -12.34
N ASP A 62 -7.38 6.78 -12.87
CA ASP A 62 -8.84 6.59 -12.90
C ASP A 62 -9.25 5.46 -13.85
N LEU A 63 -8.64 5.36 -15.03
CA LEU A 63 -8.83 4.21 -15.93
C LEU A 63 -8.41 2.88 -15.28
N SER A 64 -7.35 2.86 -14.47
CA SER A 64 -6.95 1.64 -13.78
C SER A 64 -8.00 1.19 -12.74
N LYS A 65 -8.67 2.14 -12.07
CA LYS A 65 -9.75 1.81 -11.13
C LYS A 65 -10.97 1.23 -11.83
N THR A 66 -11.30 1.68 -13.05
CA THR A 66 -12.46 1.14 -13.77
C THR A 66 -12.27 -0.34 -14.07
N LEU A 67 -11.06 -0.82 -14.36
CA LEU A 67 -10.77 -2.24 -14.51
C LEU A 67 -11.04 -3.04 -13.22
N MET A 68 -10.60 -2.52 -12.08
CA MET A 68 -10.82 -3.16 -10.78
C MET A 68 -12.32 -3.17 -10.40
N TYR A 69 -13.02 -2.08 -10.68
CA TYR A 69 -14.45 -1.93 -10.42
C TYR A 69 -15.29 -2.81 -11.35
N ASP A 70 -14.92 -2.92 -12.61
CA ASP A 70 -15.59 -3.79 -13.57
C ASP A 70 -15.52 -5.25 -13.10
N PHE A 71 -14.33 -5.73 -12.74
CA PHE A 71 -14.18 -7.10 -12.21
C PHE A 71 -14.94 -7.30 -10.89
N HIS A 72 -14.94 -6.31 -9.99
CA HIS A 72 -15.67 -6.42 -8.73
C HIS A 72 -17.19 -6.42 -8.93
N TYR A 73 -17.74 -5.38 -9.55
CA TYR A 73 -19.18 -5.15 -9.63
C TYR A 73 -19.83 -5.95 -10.76
N ASN A 74 -19.21 -6.01 -11.95
CA ASN A 74 -19.84 -6.64 -13.11
C ASN A 74 -19.55 -8.14 -13.22
N TYR A 75 -18.46 -8.63 -12.62
CA TYR A 75 -18.16 -10.06 -12.59
C TYR A 75 -18.40 -10.68 -11.20
N MET A 76 -17.61 -10.34 -10.18
CA MET A 76 -17.66 -11.02 -8.87
C MET A 76 -19.02 -10.87 -8.18
N LYS A 77 -19.58 -9.64 -8.14
CA LYS A 77 -20.89 -9.40 -7.52
C LYS A 77 -22.04 -9.99 -8.33
N ASN A 78 -21.95 -10.03 -9.65
CA ASN A 78 -22.99 -10.64 -10.48
C ASN A 78 -22.98 -12.18 -10.40
N LYS A 79 -21.81 -12.81 -10.45
CA LYS A 79 -21.67 -14.29 -10.40
C LYS A 79 -22.00 -14.86 -9.02
N TYR A 80 -21.48 -14.25 -7.95
CA TYR A 80 -21.57 -14.82 -6.60
C TYR A 80 -22.52 -14.07 -5.66
N GLY A 81 -22.85 -12.81 -5.94
CA GLY A 81 -23.80 -12.03 -5.13
C GLY A 81 -23.43 -11.96 -3.65
N PRO A 82 -24.26 -12.50 -2.73
CA PRO A 82 -23.96 -12.56 -1.30
C PRO A 82 -22.97 -13.67 -0.92
N LYS A 83 -22.70 -14.64 -1.81
CA LYS A 83 -21.75 -15.73 -1.56
C LYS A 83 -20.28 -15.30 -1.66
N ALA A 84 -20.02 -14.10 -2.19
CA ALA A 84 -18.69 -13.49 -2.19
C ALA A 84 -18.62 -12.31 -1.24
N LYS A 85 -17.58 -12.28 -0.41
CA LYS A 85 -17.24 -11.16 0.48
C LYS A 85 -15.84 -10.66 0.15
N LEU A 86 -15.73 -9.38 -0.16
CA LEU A 86 -14.45 -8.71 -0.35
C LEU A 86 -13.78 -8.50 1.02
N LEU A 87 -12.61 -9.11 1.22
CA LEU A 87 -11.83 -9.04 2.44
C LEU A 87 -10.92 -7.81 2.49
N PHE A 88 -10.19 -7.57 1.41
CA PHE A 88 -9.39 -6.34 1.25
C PHE A 88 -9.17 -6.00 -0.22
N THR A 89 -8.72 -4.76 -0.44
CA THR A 89 -8.18 -4.29 -1.70
C THR A 89 -6.90 -3.48 -1.45
N ASP A 90 -5.88 -3.67 -2.28
CA ASP A 90 -4.71 -2.79 -2.34
C ASP A 90 -4.33 -2.52 -3.79
N THR A 91 -4.68 -1.32 -4.28
CA THR A 91 -4.34 -0.77 -5.61
C THR A 91 -4.83 -1.62 -6.79
N ASP A 92 -4.17 -2.74 -7.05
CA ASP A 92 -4.36 -3.68 -8.15
C ASP A 92 -4.70 -5.11 -7.68
N SER A 93 -4.95 -5.30 -6.39
CA SER A 93 -5.32 -6.59 -5.79
C SER A 93 -6.70 -6.57 -5.13
N LEU A 94 -7.39 -7.71 -5.20
CA LEU A 94 -8.65 -8.00 -4.53
C LEU A 94 -8.54 -9.37 -3.87
N CYS A 95 -8.96 -9.48 -2.61
CA CYS A 95 -9.02 -10.76 -1.91
C CYS A 95 -10.44 -11.03 -1.46
N TYR A 96 -10.93 -12.23 -1.74
CA TYR A 96 -12.32 -12.61 -1.49
C TYR A 96 -12.39 -13.87 -0.65
N THR A 97 -13.45 -13.98 0.16
CA THR A 97 -14.03 -15.29 0.50
C THR A 97 -15.14 -15.55 -0.50
N VAL A 98 -15.15 -16.73 -1.13
CA VAL A 98 -16.21 -17.13 -2.05
C VAL A 98 -16.76 -18.48 -1.64
N SER A 99 -18.08 -18.58 -1.49
CA SER A 99 -18.77 -19.85 -1.26
C SER A 99 -19.33 -20.36 -2.59
N THR A 100 -18.72 -21.41 -3.12
CA THR A 100 -19.12 -22.10 -4.36
C THR A 100 -18.80 -23.59 -4.22
N ASN A 101 -19.27 -24.41 -5.16
CA ASN A 101 -18.99 -25.85 -5.17
C ASN A 101 -17.52 -26.10 -5.50
N ASP A 102 -17.02 -25.44 -6.55
CA ASP A 102 -15.63 -25.54 -6.99
C ASP A 102 -15.22 -24.25 -7.70
N ILE A 103 -14.38 -23.44 -7.03
CA ILE A 103 -13.91 -22.16 -7.57
C ILE A 103 -13.04 -22.34 -8.81
N TYR A 104 -12.37 -23.48 -8.95
CA TYR A 104 -11.52 -23.76 -10.10
C TYR A 104 -12.35 -24.09 -11.34
N GLN A 105 -13.48 -24.78 -11.19
CA GLN A 105 -14.44 -24.96 -12.28
C GLN A 105 -15.02 -23.61 -12.72
N ASP A 106 -15.43 -22.78 -11.76
CA ASP A 106 -15.94 -21.44 -12.04
C ASP A 106 -14.90 -20.59 -12.81
N MET A 107 -13.62 -20.68 -12.46
CA MET A 107 -12.52 -20.01 -13.18
C MET A 107 -12.22 -20.63 -14.55
N MET A 108 -12.47 -21.92 -14.74
CA MET A 108 -12.29 -22.61 -16.03
C MET A 108 -13.28 -22.09 -17.07
N GLU A 109 -14.55 -21.95 -16.67
CA GLU A 109 -15.61 -21.42 -17.52
C GLU A 109 -15.32 -19.96 -17.92
N ASP A 110 -14.76 -19.19 -17.00
CA ASP A 110 -14.41 -17.78 -17.18
C ASP A 110 -12.91 -17.55 -17.44
N ASN A 111 -12.21 -18.52 -18.04
CA ASN A 111 -10.75 -18.48 -18.20
C ASN A 111 -10.23 -17.23 -18.92
N HIS A 112 -11.07 -16.63 -19.76
CA HIS A 112 -10.78 -15.43 -20.52
C HIS A 112 -10.54 -14.21 -19.61
N LEU A 113 -10.94 -14.24 -18.34
CA LEU A 113 -10.71 -13.17 -17.36
C LEU A 113 -9.40 -13.33 -16.58
N PHE A 114 -8.82 -14.54 -16.55
CA PHE A 114 -7.75 -14.88 -15.62
C PHE A 114 -6.40 -15.12 -16.31
N ASP A 115 -5.32 -14.72 -15.63
CA ASP A 115 -3.96 -15.15 -15.94
C ASP A 115 -3.57 -16.28 -14.98
N THR A 116 -3.66 -17.52 -15.45
CA THR A 116 -3.30 -18.74 -14.71
C THR A 116 -1.95 -19.30 -15.14
N SER A 117 -1.11 -18.48 -15.79
CA SER A 117 0.16 -18.95 -16.37
C SER A 117 1.24 -19.33 -15.36
N GLU A 118 1.05 -18.99 -14.08
CA GLU A 118 1.94 -19.33 -12.97
C GLU A 118 1.45 -20.51 -12.12
N TYR A 119 0.35 -21.16 -12.51
CA TYR A 119 -0.10 -22.39 -11.85
C TYR A 119 0.91 -23.51 -12.14
N ASP A 120 0.91 -24.55 -11.30
CA ASP A 120 1.69 -25.76 -11.58
C ASP A 120 1.39 -26.26 -13.01
N PRO A 121 2.39 -26.63 -13.82
CA PRO A 121 2.17 -27.08 -15.19
C PRO A 121 1.23 -28.29 -15.33
N ASN A 122 1.05 -29.09 -14.27
CA ASN A 122 0.12 -30.22 -14.23
C ASN A 122 -1.28 -29.83 -13.76
N HIS A 123 -1.49 -28.59 -13.33
CA HIS A 123 -2.79 -28.11 -12.87
C HIS A 123 -3.76 -27.96 -14.06
N PRO A 124 -5.02 -28.43 -13.98
CA PRO A 124 -5.98 -28.37 -15.09
C PRO A 124 -6.20 -26.96 -15.68
N LEU A 125 -6.12 -25.94 -14.84
CA LEU A 125 -6.25 -24.52 -15.24
C LEU A 125 -4.98 -23.87 -15.79
N HIS A 126 -3.82 -24.55 -15.76
CA HIS A 126 -2.58 -23.94 -16.23
C HIS A 126 -2.71 -23.58 -17.72
N SER A 127 -2.55 -22.29 -18.02
CA SER A 127 -2.61 -21.78 -19.39
C SER A 127 -1.73 -20.56 -19.57
N THR A 128 -0.96 -20.54 -20.65
CA THR A 128 -0.10 -19.39 -21.01
C THR A 128 -0.81 -18.38 -21.92
N LEU A 129 -2.07 -18.63 -22.32
CA LEU A 129 -2.83 -17.79 -23.24
C LEU A 129 -2.93 -16.33 -22.79
N ASN A 130 -3.18 -16.12 -21.49
CA ASN A 130 -3.39 -14.80 -20.90
C ASN A 130 -2.14 -14.25 -20.18
N LYS A 131 -0.97 -14.89 -20.36
CA LYS A 131 0.26 -14.52 -19.64
C LYS A 131 0.63 -13.06 -19.86
N LYS A 132 0.57 -12.27 -18.78
CA LYS A 132 0.89 -10.82 -18.78
C LYS A 132 0.00 -9.98 -19.72
N VAL A 133 -1.17 -10.47 -20.09
CA VAL A 133 -2.15 -9.69 -20.86
C VAL A 133 -2.79 -8.65 -19.94
N LEU A 134 -2.85 -7.40 -20.40
CA LEU A 134 -3.39 -6.29 -19.61
C LEU A 134 -4.86 -6.52 -19.25
N GLY A 135 -5.21 -6.23 -17.99
CA GLY A 135 -6.58 -6.34 -17.49
C GLY A 135 -7.00 -7.76 -17.10
N LYS A 136 -6.14 -8.77 -17.26
CA LYS A 136 -6.41 -10.13 -16.76
C LYS A 136 -6.06 -10.24 -15.29
N MET A 137 -6.93 -10.92 -14.53
CA MET A 137 -6.74 -11.11 -13.11
C MET A 137 -5.84 -12.31 -12.86
N LYS A 138 -4.67 -12.05 -12.29
CA LYS A 138 -3.74 -13.08 -11.87
C LYS A 138 -4.11 -13.59 -10.48
N ASP A 139 -4.06 -14.91 -10.28
CA ASP A 139 -4.11 -15.48 -8.94
C ASP A 139 -2.73 -15.36 -8.26
N GLU A 140 -2.67 -14.66 -7.13
CA GLU A 140 -1.43 -14.39 -6.40
C GLU A 140 -0.90 -15.61 -5.61
N THR A 141 -1.73 -16.64 -5.39
CA THR A 141 -1.33 -17.85 -4.66
C THR A 141 -1.17 -19.06 -5.58
N HIS A 142 -1.03 -18.84 -6.90
CA HIS A 142 -0.69 -19.87 -7.89
C HIS A 142 -1.67 -21.07 -7.92
N GLY A 143 -2.96 -20.82 -7.69
CA GLY A 143 -3.98 -21.87 -7.60
C GLY A 143 -4.09 -22.50 -6.21
N ILE A 144 -3.31 -22.07 -5.22
CA ILE A 144 -3.36 -22.62 -3.87
C ILE A 144 -4.37 -21.84 -3.04
N PRO A 145 -5.35 -22.50 -2.40
CA PRO A 145 -6.37 -21.81 -1.62
C PRO A 145 -5.77 -21.22 -0.34
N ILE A 146 -6.18 -19.99 -0.02
CA ILE A 146 -5.87 -19.34 1.25
C ILE A 146 -6.67 -20.03 2.36
N GLN A 147 -5.99 -20.47 3.42
CA GLN A 147 -6.62 -21.11 4.57
C GLN A 147 -7.11 -20.08 5.60
N GLU A 148 -6.32 -19.04 5.86
CA GLU A 148 -6.66 -17.99 6.82
C GLU A 148 -6.19 -16.61 6.33
N PHE A 149 -7.01 -15.60 6.58
CA PHE A 149 -6.71 -14.20 6.32
C PHE A 149 -6.99 -13.36 7.56
N VAL A 150 -6.08 -12.44 7.87
CA VAL A 150 -6.29 -11.41 8.89
C VAL A 150 -5.95 -10.05 8.29
N GLY A 151 -6.93 -9.14 8.29
CA GLY A 151 -6.76 -7.75 7.87
C GLY A 151 -6.98 -6.82 9.06
N LEU A 152 -5.96 -6.06 9.44
CA LEU A 152 -6.06 -5.10 10.55
C LEU A 152 -6.41 -3.70 10.06
N LYS A 153 -5.82 -3.28 8.93
CA LYS A 153 -6.09 -2.02 8.25
C LYS A 153 -5.51 -2.00 6.84
N SER A 154 -5.75 -0.92 6.10
CA SER A 154 -5.15 -0.70 4.78
C SER A 154 -3.62 -0.91 4.80
N LYS A 155 -3.13 -1.83 3.95
CA LYS A 155 -1.72 -2.26 3.85
C LYS A 155 -1.17 -2.89 5.14
N MET A 156 -2.03 -3.52 5.94
CA MET A 156 -1.65 -4.28 7.12
C MET A 156 -2.49 -5.55 7.25
N TYR A 157 -1.95 -6.66 6.75
CA TYR A 157 -2.66 -7.93 6.65
C TYR A 157 -1.70 -9.13 6.57
N SER A 158 -2.22 -10.32 6.85
CA SER A 158 -1.53 -11.58 6.71
C SER A 158 -2.43 -12.66 6.08
N LEU A 159 -1.81 -13.56 5.33
CA LEU A 159 -2.44 -14.72 4.69
C LEU A 159 -1.63 -15.97 5.04
N ILE A 160 -2.30 -17.09 5.29
CA ILE A 160 -1.65 -18.41 5.32
C ILE A 160 -2.24 -19.31 4.23
N TYR A 161 -1.37 -20.11 3.61
CA TYR A 161 -1.71 -21.10 2.61
C TYR A 161 -0.67 -22.21 2.64
N GLU A 162 -0.98 -23.37 2.05
CA GLU A 162 -0.09 -24.54 2.07
C GLU A 162 0.43 -24.83 0.66
N GLU A 163 1.74 -24.65 0.48
CA GLU A 163 2.42 -24.89 -0.79
C GLU A 163 3.44 -26.02 -0.58
N ASN A 164 3.38 -27.08 -1.39
CA ASN A 164 4.29 -28.23 -1.29
C ASN A 164 4.37 -28.85 0.13
N LYS A 165 3.22 -28.95 0.82
CA LYS A 165 3.11 -29.42 2.22
C LYS A 165 3.84 -28.53 3.25
N GLN A 166 4.12 -27.29 2.90
CA GLN A 166 4.73 -26.30 3.79
C GLN A 166 3.78 -25.12 4.00
N LEU A 167 3.59 -24.75 5.27
CA LEU A 167 2.80 -23.59 5.64
C LEU A 167 3.55 -22.32 5.23
N CYS A 168 2.93 -21.53 4.36
CA CYS A 168 3.45 -20.27 3.86
C CYS A 168 2.69 -19.10 4.47
N GLU A 169 3.41 -18.05 4.85
CA GLU A 169 2.83 -16.83 5.42
C GLU A 169 3.20 -15.59 4.59
N LYS A 170 2.22 -15.02 3.88
CA LYS A 170 2.37 -13.70 3.26
C LYS A 170 1.97 -12.63 4.28
N LYS A 171 2.89 -11.71 4.59
CA LYS A 171 2.72 -10.68 5.63
C LYS A 171 3.02 -9.30 5.08
N THR A 172 2.12 -8.36 5.34
CA THR A 172 2.26 -6.96 4.96
C THR A 172 2.00 -6.08 6.17
N ALA A 173 2.95 -5.22 6.53
CA ALA A 173 2.79 -4.21 7.58
C ALA A 173 3.36 -2.86 7.13
N LYS A 174 2.49 -1.91 6.82
CA LYS A 174 2.87 -0.59 6.31
C LYS A 174 3.83 0.14 7.26
N GLY A 175 5.00 0.49 6.73
CA GLY A 175 5.98 1.32 7.43
C GLY A 175 6.90 0.54 8.37
N ILE A 176 6.86 -0.79 8.32
CA ILE A 176 7.84 -1.70 8.93
C ILE A 176 8.74 -2.28 7.83
N LYS A 177 10.01 -2.52 8.15
CA LYS A 177 10.98 -3.06 7.19
C LYS A 177 10.65 -4.49 6.82
N LYS A 178 10.84 -4.84 5.54
CA LYS A 178 10.62 -6.21 5.03
C LYS A 178 11.41 -7.28 5.82
N SER A 179 12.65 -6.98 6.21
CA SER A 179 13.47 -7.90 7.02
C SER A 179 12.84 -8.16 8.39
N VAL A 180 12.39 -7.13 9.07
CA VAL A 180 11.71 -7.24 10.37
C VAL A 180 10.41 -8.02 10.24
N ILE A 181 9.61 -7.76 9.20
CA ILE A 181 8.38 -8.54 8.93
C ILE A 181 8.71 -10.02 8.70
N LYS A 182 9.80 -10.32 7.98
CA LYS A 182 10.22 -11.68 7.68
C LYS A 182 10.66 -12.45 8.93
N HIS A 183 11.45 -11.81 9.79
CA HIS A 183 12.09 -12.49 10.92
C HIS A 183 11.23 -12.46 12.20
N ASP A 184 10.62 -11.31 12.50
CA ASP A 184 10.08 -11.01 13.83
C ASP A 184 8.53 -10.96 13.85
N THR A 185 7.89 -10.96 12.68
CA THR A 185 6.42 -10.98 12.59
C THR A 185 5.93 -12.35 12.10
N ARG A 186 4.84 -12.84 12.69
CA ARG A 186 4.15 -14.08 12.31
C ARG A 186 2.67 -13.81 12.09
N HIS A 187 1.98 -14.70 11.38
CA HIS A 187 0.53 -14.57 11.19
C HIS A 187 -0.22 -14.50 12.54
N GLU A 188 0.24 -15.27 13.53
CA GLU A 188 -0.34 -15.27 14.88
C GLU A 188 -0.32 -13.89 15.56
N HIS A 189 0.72 -13.07 15.34
CA HIS A 189 0.76 -11.71 15.88
C HIS A 189 -0.37 -10.83 15.32
N TYR A 190 -0.84 -11.08 14.07
CA TYR A 190 -1.99 -10.37 13.52
C TYR A 190 -3.29 -10.84 14.17
N LYS A 191 -3.42 -12.14 14.47
CA LYS A 191 -4.58 -12.71 15.17
C LYS A 191 -4.69 -12.18 16.59
N GLN A 192 -3.60 -12.22 17.34
CA GLN A 192 -3.51 -11.64 18.70
C GLN A 192 -3.85 -10.14 18.66
N CYS A 193 -3.35 -9.43 17.65
CA CYS A 193 -3.69 -8.03 17.46
C CYS A 193 -5.20 -7.83 17.24
N LEU A 194 -5.83 -8.63 16.38
CA LEU A 194 -7.26 -8.52 16.08
C LEU A 194 -8.14 -8.89 17.29
N PHE A 195 -7.92 -10.06 17.87
CA PHE A 195 -8.81 -10.63 18.89
C PHE A 195 -8.49 -10.16 20.30
N ASN A 196 -7.22 -10.04 20.66
CA ASN A 196 -6.79 -9.64 22.00
C ASN A 196 -6.49 -8.14 22.11
N LYS A 197 -6.60 -7.40 20.99
CA LYS A 197 -6.26 -5.96 20.90
C LYS A 197 -4.81 -5.67 21.27
N GLU A 198 -3.93 -6.66 21.08
CA GLU A 198 -2.50 -6.53 21.39
C GLU A 198 -1.80 -5.63 20.39
N ILE A 199 -0.92 -4.76 20.91
CA ILE A 199 -0.10 -3.88 20.09
C ILE A 199 1.28 -4.52 19.92
N HIS A 200 1.68 -4.74 18.67
CA HIS A 200 3.01 -5.27 18.36
C HIS A 200 3.96 -4.13 18.00
N MET A 201 5.01 -3.95 18.80
CA MET A 201 6.08 -2.99 18.56
C MET A 201 7.22 -3.65 17.80
N SER A 202 7.82 -2.94 16.85
CA SER A 202 8.90 -3.46 16.02
C SER A 202 10.10 -2.52 16.05
N THR A 203 11.25 -3.07 16.41
CA THR A 203 12.52 -2.35 16.39
C THR A 203 13.13 -2.45 14.99
N MET A 204 13.53 -1.30 14.43
CA MET A 204 14.22 -1.27 13.14
C MET A 204 15.40 -0.30 13.18
N THR A 205 16.53 -0.74 12.64
CA THR A 205 17.74 0.07 12.52
C THR A 205 17.83 0.67 11.14
N GLN A 206 18.08 1.97 11.01
CA GLN A 206 18.22 2.65 9.71
C GLN A 206 19.27 3.76 9.76
N ILE A 207 19.83 4.05 8.59
CA ILE A 207 20.73 5.19 8.42
C ILE A 207 19.87 6.43 8.16
N ARG A 208 20.09 7.51 8.92
CA ARG A 208 19.47 8.83 8.67
C ARG A 208 20.54 9.91 8.59
N SER A 209 20.27 10.93 7.81
CA SER A 209 21.08 12.14 7.77
C SER A 209 20.39 13.25 8.57
N TYR A 210 21.12 13.86 9.51
CA TYR A 210 20.76 15.13 10.12
C TYR A 210 21.89 16.12 9.87
N ASP A 211 21.57 17.27 9.27
CA ASP A 211 22.53 18.32 8.91
C ASP A 211 23.79 17.77 8.23
N HIS A 212 23.58 16.91 7.23
CA HIS A 212 24.61 16.23 6.44
C HIS A 212 25.52 15.26 7.21
N LYS A 213 25.24 14.99 8.49
CA LYS A 213 25.89 13.93 9.27
C LYS A 213 25.05 12.67 9.23
N LEU A 214 25.67 11.54 8.93
CA LEU A 214 25.01 10.24 8.92
C LEU A 214 25.01 9.62 10.31
N TYR A 215 23.87 9.07 10.71
CA TYR A 215 23.67 8.39 11.97
C TYR A 215 23.08 7.01 11.72
N ASN A 216 23.53 6.02 12.49
CA ASN A 216 22.85 4.76 12.62
C ASN A 216 21.85 4.86 13.78
N ILE A 217 20.55 4.72 13.49
CA ILE A 217 19.48 4.95 14.46
C ILE A 217 18.61 3.71 14.54
N SER A 218 18.44 3.21 15.76
CA SER A 218 17.42 2.22 16.08
C SER A 218 16.14 2.94 16.52
N ILE A 219 15.05 2.64 15.84
CA ILE A 219 13.72 3.20 16.15
C ILE A 219 12.82 2.04 16.56
N ASN A 220 12.19 2.17 17.72
CA ASN A 220 11.07 1.33 18.09
C ASN A 220 9.78 1.97 17.58
N LYS A 221 9.03 1.25 16.74
CA LYS A 221 7.85 1.78 16.07
C LYS A 221 6.66 0.84 16.24
N LEU A 222 5.47 1.42 16.30
CA LEU A 222 4.21 0.69 16.20
C LEU A 222 4.19 -0.16 14.90
N GLY A 223 4.22 -1.48 15.08
CA GLY A 223 4.22 -2.49 14.02
C GLY A 223 2.82 -2.88 13.61
N LEU A 224 2.12 -3.61 14.50
CA LEU A 224 0.73 -4.01 14.34
C LEU A 224 -0.14 -3.30 15.36
N SER A 225 -1.35 -2.94 14.96
CA SER A 225 -2.31 -2.24 15.83
C SER A 225 -3.74 -2.65 15.46
N PRO A 226 -4.61 -2.86 16.46
CA PRO A 226 -6.02 -3.22 16.23
C PRO A 226 -6.85 -2.05 15.70
N TYR A 227 -6.30 -0.83 15.76
CA TYR A 227 -7.03 0.39 15.42
C TYR A 227 -6.84 0.75 13.94
N ASP A 228 -7.95 0.82 13.21
CA ASP A 228 -8.04 1.43 11.89
C ASP A 228 -8.69 2.81 12.00
N ASP A 229 -7.91 3.86 11.82
CA ASP A 229 -8.37 5.26 11.89
C ASP A 229 -9.20 5.68 10.67
N LYS A 230 -9.36 4.80 9.66
CA LYS A 230 -10.05 5.11 8.39
C LYS A 230 -11.41 4.47 8.24
N ARG A 231 -11.79 3.59 9.17
CA ARG A 231 -13.05 2.84 9.11
C ARG A 231 -13.70 2.82 10.48
N TYR A 232 -15.03 2.73 10.48
CA TYR A 232 -15.81 2.50 11.68
C TYR A 232 -15.85 1.00 11.96
N LEU A 233 -15.28 0.56 13.08
CA LEU A 233 -15.30 -0.84 13.50
C LEU A 233 -16.66 -1.17 14.15
N LEU A 234 -17.27 -2.29 13.77
CA LEU A 234 -18.52 -2.76 14.34
C LEU A 234 -18.28 -3.42 15.71
N ASP A 235 -19.37 -3.68 16.43
CA ASP A 235 -19.34 -4.26 17.78
C ASP A 235 -18.69 -5.66 17.83
N ASP A 236 -18.68 -6.38 16.71
CA ASP A 236 -18.00 -7.67 16.57
C ASP A 236 -16.46 -7.55 16.59
N GLY A 237 -15.92 -6.34 16.50
CA GLY A 237 -14.49 -6.06 16.53
C GLY A 237 -13.73 -6.52 15.27
N ILE A 238 -14.42 -7.00 14.25
CA ILE A 238 -13.82 -7.61 13.05
C ILE A 238 -14.30 -6.89 11.79
N GLN A 239 -15.61 -6.70 11.68
CA GLN A 239 -16.20 -6.04 10.53
C GLN A 239 -16.09 -4.53 10.67
N SER A 240 -15.90 -3.86 9.54
CA SER A 240 -15.81 -2.41 9.53
C SER A 240 -16.53 -1.81 8.33
N LEU A 241 -17.09 -0.63 8.55
CA LEU A 241 -17.77 0.18 7.54
C LEU A 241 -16.96 1.42 7.22
N ALA A 242 -17.09 1.92 5.99
CA ALA A 242 -16.52 3.23 5.65
C ALA A 242 -17.28 4.33 6.40
N TYR A 243 -16.58 5.36 6.86
CA TYR A 243 -17.25 6.53 7.45
C TYR A 243 -18.28 7.14 6.48
N GLY A 244 -19.45 7.50 6.99
CA GLY A 244 -20.59 7.98 6.20
C GLY A 244 -21.47 6.87 5.59
N HIS A 245 -21.20 5.60 5.90
CA HIS A 245 -22.12 4.51 5.54
C HIS A 245 -23.44 4.64 6.32
N TRP A 246 -24.59 4.41 5.67
CA TRP A 246 -25.93 4.58 6.25
C TRP A 246 -26.26 3.75 7.50
N ARG A 247 -25.39 2.81 7.89
CA ARG A 247 -25.54 1.91 9.05
C ARG A 247 -24.78 2.40 10.28
N ILE A 248 -24.04 3.50 10.14
CA ILE A 248 -23.27 4.17 11.20
C ILE A 248 -24.09 5.34 11.70
#